data_AF-A0AB37RD76-F1
#
_entry.id   AF-A0AB37RD76-F1
#
_cell.length_a   1.000
_cell.length_b   1.000
_cell.length_c   1.000
_cell.angle_alpha   90.00
_cell.angle_beta   90.00
_cell.angle_gamma   90.00
#
_symmetry.space_group_name_H-M   'P 1'
#
loop_
_entity.id
_entity.type
_entity.pdbx_description
1 polymer ?
#
loop_
_entity_poly.entity_id
_entity_poly.type
_entity_poly.pdbx_seq_one_letter_code
_entity_poly.pdbx_strand_id
1 'polypeptide(L)'
;MSLGDLFKVNEYKNTIQESQAEITKLQATIEKLKQENDIKLSLQQMKPEQLEQIIQAKNQTLNELDEQLDSANQKQANVLAEIDRQTSKLNEIKADISDLSPDLEMSSYGIYKPQYDFASSLIYKDKLQEIRNQQKQLIKNKVACSYNNNWEVNGSTAQGRKMNRNNIKAILRSFNNECTDAINKVTYSNFDRIKTRITRSFDQHNKMYDVVQIRMVDSYLQLKMQELHLAFEYRQKVQQEKDTLREERAREKEEKALQREIKAQQKTLNKEIDHYSKAIAELQEKHNTDSNDQGLLDEIKKLQAKLDEYEAQKSEIDYRENNATAGYVYIISNIGSFGKGIFKIGVTRRLDPMDRINELGSASVPFKFDVHALIFSEDAYKLETELHQRFKDNRVNMVNNRKEYFRVSIEEIEEELKKYRNLTVDFQEAPEAEEYRESLAMITKD
;
A
#
# COMPACT_ATOMS: atom_id res chain seq x y z
N MET A 1 -90.81 53.38 22.30
CA MET A 1 -90.51 53.25 20.87
C MET A 1 -90.57 51.77 20.54
N SER A 2 -91.37 51.40 19.53
CA SER A 2 -91.59 50.01 19.14
C SER A 2 -90.29 49.43 18.56
N LEU A 3 -90.02 48.14 18.81
CA LEU A 3 -88.85 47.43 18.26
C LEU A 3 -88.74 47.59 16.73
N GLY A 4 -89.86 47.78 16.01
CA GLY A 4 -89.88 48.04 14.57
C GLY A 4 -89.28 49.38 14.13
N ASP A 5 -89.26 50.41 14.99
CA ASP A 5 -88.64 51.71 14.67
C ASP A 5 -87.11 51.66 14.76
N LEU A 6 -86.57 50.83 15.66
CA LEU A 6 -85.12 50.59 15.78
C LEU A 6 -84.56 49.81 14.56
N PHE A 7 -85.34 48.88 14.00
CA PHE A 7 -84.96 48.16 12.77
C PHE A 7 -84.92 49.10 11.56
N LYS A 8 -85.91 49.98 11.39
CA LYS A 8 -85.92 50.97 10.31
C LYS A 8 -84.75 51.96 10.43
N VAL A 9 -84.41 52.39 11.64
CA VAL A 9 -83.26 53.29 11.87
C VAL A 9 -81.94 52.62 11.51
N ASN A 10 -81.78 51.32 11.77
CA ASN A 10 -80.60 50.58 11.34
C ASN A 10 -80.57 50.34 9.83
N GLU A 11 -81.71 50.05 9.19
CA GLU A 11 -81.79 49.99 7.72
C GLU A 11 -81.41 51.33 7.09
N TYR A 12 -81.95 52.46 7.58
CA TYR A 12 -81.58 53.78 7.08
C TYR A 12 -80.12 54.12 7.31
N LYS A 13 -79.53 53.74 8.45
CA LYS A 13 -78.08 53.91 8.69
C LYS A 13 -77.24 53.09 7.72
N ASN A 14 -77.64 51.86 7.42
CA ASN A 14 -76.94 51.03 6.44
C ASN A 14 -77.07 51.62 5.03
N THR A 15 -78.27 52.05 4.61
CA THR A 15 -78.47 52.70 3.31
C THR A 15 -77.67 54.00 3.19
N ILE A 16 -77.56 54.78 4.27
CA ILE A 16 -76.74 56.00 4.31
C ILE A 16 -75.25 55.65 4.18
N GLN A 17 -74.77 54.62 4.88
CA GLN A 17 -73.38 54.16 4.76
C GLN A 17 -73.07 53.62 3.37
N GLU A 18 -73.97 52.84 2.78
CA GLU A 18 -73.84 52.34 1.41
C GLU A 18 -73.80 53.49 0.41
N SER A 19 -74.70 54.47 0.56
CA SER A 19 -74.72 55.67 -0.30
C SER A 19 -73.45 56.52 -0.13
N GLN A 20 -72.92 56.65 1.09
CA GLN A 20 -71.66 57.36 1.34
C GLN A 20 -70.45 56.63 0.76
N ALA A 21 -70.42 55.30 0.84
CA ALA A 21 -69.38 54.49 0.20
C ALA A 21 -69.45 54.62 -1.33
N GLU A 22 -70.64 54.63 -1.91
CA GLU A 22 -70.84 54.82 -3.34
C GLU A 22 -70.44 56.22 -3.80
N ILE A 23 -70.80 57.26 -3.05
CA ILE A 23 -70.37 58.64 -3.30
C ILE A 23 -68.83 58.74 -3.28
N THR A 24 -68.18 58.14 -2.29
CA THR A 24 -66.71 58.16 -2.18
C THR A 24 -66.04 57.47 -3.37
N LYS A 25 -66.61 56.34 -3.81
CA LYS A 25 -66.14 55.59 -4.98
C LYS A 25 -66.32 56.39 -6.28
N LEU A 26 -67.46 57.05 -6.43
CA LEU A 26 -67.73 57.92 -7.58
C LEU A 26 -66.81 59.14 -7.59
N GLN A 27 -66.53 59.74 -6.45
CA GLN A 27 -65.58 60.86 -6.32
C GLN A 27 -64.16 60.46 -6.73
N ALA A 28 -63.67 59.31 -6.27
CA ALA A 28 -62.36 58.79 -6.70
C ALA A 28 -62.31 58.49 -8.21
N THR A 29 -63.40 57.96 -8.76
CA THR A 29 -63.50 57.70 -10.21
C THR A 29 -63.51 58.99 -11.03
N ILE A 30 -64.23 60.01 -10.56
CA ILE A 30 -64.29 61.34 -11.18
C ILE A 30 -62.90 62.00 -11.14
N GLU A 31 -62.17 61.92 -10.03
CA GLU A 31 -60.80 62.43 -9.94
C GLU A 31 -59.86 61.74 -10.93
N LYS A 32 -59.91 60.41 -11.03
CA LYS A 32 -59.10 59.67 -12.00
C LYS A 32 -59.45 60.06 -13.45
N LEU A 33 -60.74 60.16 -13.77
CA LEU A 33 -61.18 60.57 -15.10
C LEU A 33 -60.82 62.02 -15.42
N LYS A 34 -60.82 62.92 -14.43
CA LYS A 34 -60.32 64.29 -14.58
C LYS A 34 -58.82 64.32 -14.89
N GLN A 35 -58.02 63.55 -14.16
CA GLN A 35 -56.57 63.44 -14.43
C GLN A 35 -56.29 62.89 -15.84
N GLU A 36 -56.99 61.82 -16.25
CA GLU A 36 -56.86 61.26 -17.60
C GLU A 36 -57.31 62.26 -18.68
N ASN A 37 -58.38 63.02 -18.43
CA ASN A 37 -58.87 64.02 -19.37
C ASN A 37 -57.95 65.25 -19.44
N ASP A 38 -57.36 65.70 -18.34
CA ASP A 38 -56.37 66.80 -18.31
C ASP A 38 -55.09 66.42 -19.06
N ILE A 39 -54.63 65.16 -18.93
CA ILE A 39 -53.52 64.64 -19.74
C ILE A 39 -53.92 64.63 -21.22
N LYS A 40 -55.14 64.23 -21.56
CA LYS A 40 -55.61 64.18 -22.96
C LYS A 40 -55.80 65.58 -23.57
N LEU A 41 -56.33 66.54 -22.81
CA LEU A 41 -56.49 67.93 -23.21
C LEU A 41 -55.14 68.63 -23.38
N SER A 42 -54.18 68.39 -22.48
CA SER A 42 -52.81 68.91 -22.63
C SER A 42 -52.11 68.36 -23.87
N LEU A 43 -52.31 67.07 -24.20
CA LEU A 43 -51.80 66.47 -25.44
C LEU A 43 -52.49 67.03 -26.69
N GLN A 44 -53.79 67.35 -26.66
CA GLN A 44 -54.50 67.94 -27.80
C GLN A 44 -54.19 69.43 -28.03
N GLN A 45 -53.75 70.15 -27.00
CA GLN A 45 -53.38 71.57 -27.08
C GLN A 45 -51.90 71.81 -27.42
N MET A 46 -51.07 70.77 -27.38
CA MET A 46 -49.68 70.83 -27.83
C MET A 46 -49.62 70.93 -29.36
N LYS A 47 -48.71 71.78 -29.87
CA LYS A 47 -48.47 71.86 -31.32
C LYS A 47 -47.89 70.52 -31.82
N PRO A 48 -48.19 70.08 -33.05
CA PRO A 48 -47.67 68.83 -33.62
C PRO A 48 -46.14 68.69 -33.47
N GLU A 49 -45.41 69.80 -33.61
CA GLU A 49 -43.96 69.88 -33.45
C GLU A 49 -43.47 69.52 -32.04
N GLN A 50 -44.23 69.85 -30.98
CA GLN A 50 -43.87 69.52 -29.59
C GLN A 50 -44.13 68.04 -29.28
N LEU A 51 -45.20 67.47 -29.82
CA LEU A 51 -45.47 66.02 -29.74
C LEU A 51 -44.38 65.23 -30.46
N GLU A 52 -43.95 65.69 -31.63
CA GLU A 52 -42.91 65.03 -32.42
C GLU A 52 -41.55 65.06 -31.71
N GLN A 53 -41.21 66.17 -31.05
CA GLN A 53 -40.02 66.25 -30.18
C GLN A 53 -40.08 65.27 -29.00
N ILE A 54 -41.23 65.12 -28.35
CA ILE A 54 -41.41 64.17 -27.24
C ILE A 54 -41.31 62.72 -27.75
N ILE A 55 -41.92 62.41 -28.89
CA ILE A 55 -41.84 61.09 -29.52
C ILE A 55 -40.38 60.78 -29.89
N GLN A 56 -39.66 61.74 -30.47
CA GLN A 56 -38.26 61.58 -30.82
C GLN A 56 -37.38 61.35 -29.58
N ALA A 57 -37.59 62.12 -28.51
CA ALA A 57 -36.89 61.93 -27.25
C ALA A 57 -37.19 60.56 -26.61
N LYS A 58 -38.46 60.12 -26.64
CA LYS A 58 -38.86 58.80 -26.13
C LYS A 58 -38.26 57.66 -26.96
N ASN A 59 -38.21 57.79 -28.28
CA ASN A 59 -37.57 56.81 -29.16
C ASN A 59 -36.05 56.75 -28.93
N GLN A 60 -35.40 57.89 -28.67
CA GLN A 60 -33.98 57.90 -28.27
C GLN A 60 -33.77 57.15 -26.95
N THR A 61 -34.58 57.45 -25.93
CA THR A 61 -34.50 56.72 -24.64
C THR A 61 -34.78 55.23 -24.81
N LEU A 62 -35.69 54.83 -25.70
CA LEU A 62 -36.03 53.44 -25.97
C LEU A 62 -34.86 52.70 -26.63
N ASN A 63 -34.21 53.31 -27.62
CA ASN A 63 -33.00 52.77 -28.24
C ASN A 63 -31.85 52.62 -27.23
N GLU A 64 -31.63 53.62 -26.37
CA GLU A 64 -30.61 53.53 -25.30
C GLU A 64 -30.91 52.40 -24.32
N LEU A 65 -32.19 52.18 -23.99
CA LEU A 65 -32.60 51.06 -23.14
C LEU A 65 -32.38 49.70 -23.83
N ASP A 66 -32.68 49.60 -25.12
CA ASP A 66 -32.47 48.38 -25.91
C ASP A 66 -30.98 48.02 -26.00
N GLU A 67 -30.10 49.00 -26.24
CA GLU A 67 -28.64 48.79 -26.23
C GLU A 67 -28.14 48.33 -24.85
N GLN A 68 -28.67 48.90 -23.77
CA GLN A 68 -28.34 48.47 -22.40
C GLN A 68 -28.84 47.05 -22.12
N LEU A 69 -30.03 46.71 -22.60
CA LEU A 69 -30.62 45.38 -22.46
C LEU A 69 -29.78 44.33 -23.20
N ASP A 70 -29.36 44.62 -24.43
CA ASP A 70 -28.49 43.75 -25.22
C ASP A 70 -27.13 43.55 -24.55
N SER A 71 -26.52 44.62 -24.01
CA SER A 71 -25.27 44.52 -23.25
C SER A 71 -25.43 43.66 -21.99
N ALA A 72 -26.56 43.81 -21.28
CA ALA A 72 -26.86 43.01 -20.09
C ALA A 72 -27.07 41.53 -20.44
N ASN A 73 -27.80 41.23 -21.52
CA ASN A 73 -28.03 39.88 -22.01
C ASN A 73 -26.72 39.19 -22.45
N GLN A 74 -25.83 39.91 -23.13
CA GLN A 74 -24.51 39.38 -23.49
C GLN A 74 -23.66 39.09 -22.25
N LYS A 75 -23.66 39.98 -21.26
CA LYS A 75 -22.96 39.74 -19.98
C LYS A 75 -23.53 38.51 -19.27
N GLN A 76 -24.86 38.37 -19.22
CA GLN A 76 -25.52 37.22 -18.62
C GLN A 76 -25.12 35.91 -19.32
N ALA A 77 -25.12 35.88 -20.66
CA ALA A 77 -24.71 34.71 -21.43
C ALA A 77 -23.25 34.31 -21.16
N ASN A 78 -22.34 35.29 -21.08
CA ASN A 78 -20.93 35.03 -20.76
C ASN A 78 -20.74 34.46 -19.36
N VAL A 79 -21.48 34.98 -18.37
CA VAL A 79 -21.43 34.48 -16.99
C VAL A 79 -21.98 33.05 -16.91
N LEU A 80 -23.08 32.74 -17.60
CA LEU A 80 -23.62 31.38 -17.67
C LEU A 80 -22.64 30.40 -18.29
N ALA A 81 -21.97 30.78 -19.39
CA ALA A 81 -20.96 29.93 -20.02
C ALA A 81 -19.76 29.66 -19.08
N GLU A 82 -19.33 30.65 -18.29
CA GLU A 82 -18.27 30.45 -17.31
C GLU A 82 -18.71 29.56 -16.14
N ILE A 83 -19.97 29.69 -15.68
CA ILE A 83 -20.56 28.79 -14.67
C ILE A 83 -20.55 27.34 -15.17
N ASP A 84 -20.97 27.09 -16.41
CA ASP A 84 -21.00 25.75 -16.99
C ASP A 84 -19.58 25.16 -17.11
N ARG A 85 -18.62 25.97 -17.53
CA ARG A 85 -17.21 25.58 -17.61
C ARG A 85 -16.63 25.23 -16.23
N GLN A 86 -16.93 26.04 -15.21
CA GLN A 86 -16.48 25.78 -13.85
C GLN A 86 -17.15 24.55 -13.25
N THR A 87 -18.45 24.37 -13.51
CA THR A 87 -19.21 23.20 -13.06
C THR A 87 -18.68 21.91 -13.68
N SER A 88 -18.33 21.94 -14.96
CA SER A 88 -17.73 20.79 -15.65
C SER A 88 -16.38 20.39 -15.04
N LYS A 89 -15.49 21.37 -14.79
CA LYS A 89 -14.22 21.12 -14.08
C LYS A 89 -14.44 20.57 -12.67
N LEU A 90 -15.46 21.07 -11.97
CA LEU A 90 -15.79 20.61 -10.62
C LEU A 90 -16.22 19.14 -10.63
N ASN A 91 -16.98 18.73 -11.66
CA ASN A 91 -17.40 17.34 -11.83
C ASN A 91 -16.23 16.42 -12.21
N GLU A 92 -15.31 16.86 -13.07
CA GLU A 92 -14.07 16.12 -13.36
C GLU A 92 -13.24 15.90 -12.09
N ILE A 93 -12.99 16.97 -11.32
CA ILE A 93 -12.24 16.86 -10.05
C ILE A 93 -12.94 15.93 -9.05
N LYS A 94 -14.28 15.95 -8.98
CA LYS A 94 -15.04 15.05 -8.11
C LYS A 94 -14.91 13.59 -8.54
N ALA A 95 -14.89 13.30 -9.83
CA ALA A 95 -14.68 11.95 -10.35
C ALA A 95 -13.28 11.45 -9.97
N ASP A 96 -12.24 12.27 -10.18
CA ASP A 96 -10.87 11.94 -9.79
C ASP A 96 -10.75 11.64 -8.29
N ILE A 97 -11.40 12.44 -7.43
CA ILE A 97 -11.41 12.22 -5.97
C ILE A 97 -12.09 10.90 -5.60
N SER A 98 -13.16 10.51 -6.30
CA SER A 98 -13.87 9.24 -6.06
C SER A 98 -12.98 8.04 -6.39
N ASP A 99 -12.19 8.11 -7.45
CA ASP A 99 -11.25 7.03 -7.81
C ASP A 99 -10.07 6.95 -6.83
N LEU A 100 -9.68 8.07 -6.22
CA LEU A 100 -8.64 8.17 -5.19
C LEU A 100 -9.11 7.81 -3.78
N SER A 101 -10.43 7.72 -3.53
CA SER A 101 -10.97 7.50 -2.18
C SER A 101 -10.63 6.14 -1.58
N PRO A 102 -10.64 5.01 -2.32
CA PRO A 102 -10.25 3.71 -1.77
C PRO A 102 -8.77 3.67 -1.37
N ASP A 103 -7.92 4.37 -2.12
CA ASP A 103 -6.48 4.51 -1.82
C ASP A 103 -6.23 5.37 -0.56
N LEU A 104 -7.03 6.42 -0.37
CA LEU A 104 -7.02 7.26 0.84
C LEU A 104 -7.52 6.49 2.06
N GLU A 105 -8.58 5.70 1.92
CA GLU A 105 -9.07 4.80 2.97
C GLU A 105 -8.00 3.76 3.34
N MET A 106 -7.35 3.13 2.37
CA MET A 106 -6.28 2.16 2.62
C MET A 106 -5.07 2.81 3.32
N SER A 107 -4.71 4.04 2.93
CA SER A 107 -3.71 4.85 3.63
C SER A 107 -4.14 5.22 5.05
N SER A 108 -5.44 5.40 5.31
CA SER A 108 -5.97 5.69 6.65
C SER A 108 -5.85 4.51 7.63
N TYR A 109 -5.80 3.28 7.10
CA TYR A 109 -5.47 2.07 7.86
C TYR A 109 -3.95 1.88 8.07
N GLY A 110 -3.13 2.85 7.67
CA GLY A 110 -1.67 2.79 7.83
C GLY A 110 -0.99 1.81 6.86
N ILE A 111 -1.66 1.47 5.74
CA ILE A 111 -1.09 0.66 4.67
C ILE A 111 -0.36 1.59 3.70
N TYR A 112 0.97 1.48 3.67
CA TYR A 112 1.78 2.24 2.71
C TYR A 112 1.60 1.69 1.30
N LYS A 113 1.19 2.55 0.36
CA LYS A 113 1.16 2.24 -1.07
C LYS A 113 2.47 2.70 -1.73
N PRO A 114 3.27 1.80 -2.31
CA PRO A 114 4.44 2.19 -3.09
C PRO A 114 4.06 3.14 -4.22
N GLN A 115 4.79 4.25 -4.31
CA GLN A 115 4.72 5.21 -5.40
C GLN A 115 5.64 4.83 -6.56
N TYR A 116 6.72 4.10 -6.29
CA TYR A 116 7.64 3.64 -7.31
C TYR A 116 7.85 2.13 -7.21
N ASP A 117 7.99 1.49 -8.37
CA ASP A 117 8.35 0.07 -8.50
C ASP A 117 9.54 -0.07 -9.45
N PHE A 118 10.74 0.27 -8.97
CA PHE A 118 11.95 0.11 -9.77
C PHE A 118 12.56 -1.28 -9.62
N ALA A 119 13.13 -1.77 -10.72
CA ALA A 119 13.71 -3.11 -10.78
C ALA A 119 14.87 -3.33 -9.78
N SER A 120 15.67 -2.29 -9.50
CA SER A 120 16.84 -2.41 -8.61
C SER A 120 17.01 -1.21 -7.67
N SER A 121 17.68 -1.46 -6.54
CA SER A 121 18.05 -0.42 -5.58
C SER A 121 18.93 0.68 -6.17
N LEU A 122 19.70 0.40 -7.23
CA LEU A 122 20.51 1.39 -7.94
C LEU A 122 19.64 2.46 -8.62
N ILE A 123 18.53 2.07 -9.25
CA ILE A 123 17.62 3.02 -9.91
C ILE A 123 16.98 3.97 -8.89
N TYR A 124 16.59 3.45 -7.72
CA TYR A 124 16.13 4.26 -6.60
C TYR A 124 17.19 5.27 -6.14
N LYS A 125 18.46 4.85 -6.05
CA LYS A 125 19.58 5.72 -5.68
C LYS A 125 19.79 6.85 -6.70
N ASP A 126 19.69 6.54 -7.98
CA ASP A 126 19.82 7.53 -9.06
C ASP A 126 18.65 8.52 -9.04
N LYS A 127 17.43 8.04 -8.82
CA LYS A 127 16.24 8.89 -8.68
C LYS A 127 16.31 9.78 -7.43
N LEU A 128 16.81 9.27 -6.31
CA LEU A 128 17.11 10.09 -5.13
C LEU A 128 18.12 11.19 -5.46
N GLN A 129 19.14 10.88 -6.25
CA GLN A 129 20.13 11.86 -6.67
C GLN A 129 19.51 12.91 -7.61
N GLU A 130 18.61 12.51 -8.51
CA GLU A 130 17.86 13.40 -9.39
C GLU A 130 17.01 14.39 -8.58
N ILE A 131 16.19 13.91 -7.63
CA ILE A 131 15.38 14.76 -6.77
C ILE A 131 16.23 15.72 -5.94
N ARG A 132 17.36 15.24 -5.37
CA ARG A 132 18.30 16.11 -4.66
C ARG A 132 18.93 17.16 -5.57
N ASN A 133 19.17 16.84 -6.84
CA ASN A 133 19.66 17.80 -7.82
C ASN A 133 18.58 18.84 -8.15
N GLN A 134 17.31 18.45 -8.31
CA GLN A 134 16.20 19.39 -8.50
C GLN A 134 16.06 20.34 -7.31
N GLN A 135 16.14 19.84 -6.08
CA GLN A 135 16.16 20.67 -4.86
C GLN A 135 17.33 21.67 -4.90
N LYS A 136 18.55 21.23 -5.25
CA LYS A 136 19.71 22.11 -5.41
C LYS A 136 19.50 23.17 -6.49
N GLN A 137 18.85 22.83 -7.61
CA GLN A 137 18.55 23.81 -8.67
C GLN A 137 17.57 24.88 -8.20
N LEU A 138 16.51 24.52 -7.46
CA LEU A 138 15.58 25.52 -6.89
C LEU A 138 16.30 26.50 -5.95
N ILE A 139 17.24 26.00 -5.14
CA ILE A 139 18.05 26.84 -4.26
C ILE A 139 19.00 27.74 -5.08
N LYS A 140 19.70 27.18 -6.08
CA LYS A 140 20.64 27.92 -6.93
C LYS A 140 19.95 29.02 -7.73
N ASN A 141 18.76 28.73 -8.25
CA ASN A 141 17.94 29.66 -9.01
C ASN A 141 17.17 30.64 -8.12
N LYS A 142 17.29 30.54 -6.78
CA LYS A 142 16.64 31.39 -5.77
C LYS A 142 15.11 31.39 -5.84
N VAL A 143 14.54 30.26 -6.27
CA VAL A 143 13.08 30.06 -6.37
C VAL A 143 12.53 29.09 -5.31
N ALA A 144 13.40 28.53 -4.46
CA ALA A 144 12.99 27.69 -3.33
C ALA A 144 12.21 28.45 -2.25
N CYS A 145 12.32 29.78 -2.19
CA CYS A 145 11.55 30.65 -1.32
C CYS A 145 10.98 31.84 -2.10
N SER A 146 9.75 32.23 -1.82
CA SER A 146 9.20 33.54 -2.16
C SER A 146 9.63 34.57 -1.11
N TYR A 147 10.05 35.75 -1.56
CA TYR A 147 10.45 36.84 -0.67
C TYR A 147 10.22 38.22 -1.32
N ASN A 148 10.05 39.25 -0.49
CA ASN A 148 9.92 40.63 -0.96
C ASN A 148 11.31 41.25 -1.24
N ASN A 149 11.60 41.58 -2.50
CA ASN A 149 12.88 42.16 -2.91
C ASN A 149 13.01 43.67 -2.63
N ASN A 150 11.89 44.32 -2.29
CA ASN A 150 11.82 45.75 -1.98
C ASN A 150 11.89 46.03 -0.47
N TRP A 151 12.13 45.00 0.35
CA TRP A 151 12.28 45.15 1.79
C TRP A 151 13.47 46.05 2.13
N GLU A 152 13.25 47.05 2.97
CA GLU A 152 14.28 47.98 3.43
C GLU A 152 14.63 47.72 4.90
N VAL A 153 15.93 47.76 5.20
CA VAL A 153 16.44 47.70 6.57
C VAL A 153 17.25 48.97 6.79
N ASN A 154 16.87 49.75 7.81
CA ASN A 154 17.45 51.07 8.09
C ASN A 154 17.44 52.00 6.87
N GLY A 155 16.35 52.01 6.10
CA GLY A 155 16.21 52.81 4.86
C GLY A 155 17.09 52.34 3.70
N SER A 156 17.66 51.13 3.76
CA SER A 156 18.52 50.58 2.70
C SER A 156 17.97 49.28 2.14
N THR A 157 17.59 49.30 0.85
CA THR A 157 17.24 48.09 0.08
C THR A 157 18.43 47.13 -0.06
N ALA A 158 19.66 47.65 -0.08
CA ALA A 158 20.86 46.81 -0.15
C ALA A 158 21.05 46.00 1.14
N GLN A 159 20.80 46.61 2.31
CA GLN A 159 20.81 45.90 3.59
C GLN A 159 19.67 44.89 3.68
N GLY A 160 18.47 45.24 3.20
CA GLY A 160 17.34 44.31 3.10
C GLY A 160 17.63 43.08 2.22
N ARG A 161 18.22 43.27 1.04
CA ARG A 161 18.67 42.15 0.18
C ARG A 161 19.70 41.25 0.88
N LYS A 162 20.61 41.81 1.68
CA LYS A 162 21.59 41.04 2.47
C LYS A 162 20.89 40.24 3.58
N MET A 163 19.94 40.85 4.29
CA MET A 163 19.14 40.18 5.32
C MET A 163 18.31 39.04 4.74
N ASN A 164 17.60 39.26 3.64
CA ASN A 164 16.82 38.23 2.94
C ASN A 164 17.69 37.03 2.56
N ARG A 165 18.88 37.28 2.00
CA ARG A 165 19.83 36.21 1.64
C ARG A 165 20.24 35.38 2.86
N ASN A 166 20.52 36.02 3.99
CA ASN A 166 20.91 35.32 5.21
C ASN A 166 19.75 34.52 5.81
N ASN A 167 18.55 35.10 5.83
CA ASN A 167 17.34 34.44 6.34
C ASN A 167 16.95 33.25 5.47
N ILE A 168 16.96 33.39 4.13
CA ILE A 168 16.72 32.29 3.19
C ILE A 168 17.74 31.17 3.38
N LYS A 169 19.02 31.51 3.61
CA LYS A 169 20.04 30.50 3.90
C LYS A 169 19.77 29.79 5.23
N ALA A 170 19.34 30.51 6.26
CA ALA A 170 19.05 29.96 7.58
C ALA A 170 17.83 29.03 7.56
N ILE A 171 16.69 29.49 7.01
CA ILE A 171 15.44 28.72 6.93
C ILE A 171 15.65 27.41 6.14
N LEU A 172 16.31 27.48 4.97
CA LEU A 172 16.58 26.30 4.15
C LEU A 172 17.55 25.34 4.83
N ARG A 173 18.60 25.84 5.50
CA ARG A 173 19.56 24.99 6.21
C ARG A 173 18.88 24.24 7.36
N SER A 174 18.10 24.96 8.16
CA SER A 174 17.37 24.38 9.30
C SER A 174 16.38 23.31 8.83
N PHE A 175 15.51 23.67 7.88
CA PHE A 175 14.53 22.75 7.33
C PHE A 175 15.16 21.52 6.67
N ASN A 176 16.24 21.69 5.89
CA ASN A 176 16.94 20.58 5.25
C ASN A 176 17.60 19.63 6.25
N ASN A 177 18.18 20.16 7.34
CA ASN A 177 18.77 19.33 8.38
C ASN A 177 17.69 18.47 9.05
N GLU A 178 16.56 19.07 9.43
CA GLU A 178 15.44 18.35 10.03
C GLU A 178 14.86 17.27 9.10
N CYS A 179 14.72 17.59 7.81
CA CYS A 179 14.27 16.62 6.81
C CYS A 179 15.27 15.48 6.65
N THR A 180 16.56 15.78 6.55
CA THR A 180 17.61 14.77 6.38
C THR A 180 17.64 13.81 7.56
N ASP A 181 17.58 14.34 8.78
CA ASP A 181 17.57 13.53 10.01
C ASP A 181 16.31 12.66 10.13
N ALA A 182 15.16 13.19 9.69
CA ALA A 182 13.91 12.44 9.71
C ALA A 182 13.89 11.35 8.62
N ILE A 183 14.19 11.69 7.37
CA ILE A 183 14.19 10.78 6.22
C ILE A 183 15.21 9.64 6.43
N ASN A 184 16.38 9.93 7.01
CA ASN A 184 17.39 8.91 7.33
C ASN A 184 16.94 7.89 8.38
N LYS A 185 15.81 8.08 9.06
CA LYS A 185 15.29 7.14 10.06
C LYS A 185 13.94 6.55 9.65
N VAL A 186 13.55 6.70 8.38
CA VAL A 186 12.28 6.18 7.88
C VAL A 186 12.22 4.65 7.94
N THR A 187 11.11 4.16 8.46
CA THR A 187 10.67 2.77 8.56
C THR A 187 9.18 2.73 8.23
N TYR A 188 8.64 1.54 8.00
CA TYR A 188 7.21 1.37 7.72
C TYR A 188 6.36 1.95 8.85
N SER A 189 6.70 1.61 10.10
CA SER A 189 5.98 2.03 11.31
C SER A 189 5.99 3.53 11.59
N ASN A 190 6.91 4.29 11.01
CA ASN A 190 7.06 5.73 11.31
C ASN A 190 6.92 6.63 10.09
N PHE A 191 6.57 6.07 8.92
CA PHE A 191 6.48 6.80 7.65
C PHE A 191 5.56 8.02 7.77
N ASP A 192 4.31 7.82 8.21
CA ASP A 192 3.32 8.91 8.34
C ASP A 192 3.70 9.93 9.41
N ARG A 193 4.35 9.47 10.47
CA ARG A 193 4.88 10.35 11.51
C ARG A 193 5.99 11.25 10.95
N ILE A 194 6.88 10.73 10.11
CA ILE A 194 7.93 11.52 9.45
C ILE A 194 7.32 12.47 8.42
N LYS A 195 6.38 12.01 7.59
CA LYS A 195 5.63 12.86 6.64
C LYS A 195 4.99 14.06 7.34
N THR A 196 4.30 13.80 8.46
CA THR A 196 3.69 14.82 9.30
C THR A 196 4.74 15.76 9.90
N ARG A 197 5.88 15.22 10.36
CA ARG A 197 6.98 16.02 10.92
C ARG A 197 7.58 16.98 9.87
N ILE A 198 7.81 16.52 8.65
CA ILE A 198 8.32 17.37 7.56
C ILE A 198 7.33 18.49 7.24
N THR A 199 6.04 18.16 7.13
CA THR A 199 4.98 19.15 6.87
C THR A 199 4.90 20.19 7.98
N ARG A 200 4.86 19.76 9.25
CA ARG A 200 4.85 20.69 10.40
C ARG A 200 6.10 21.55 10.47
N SER A 201 7.27 20.99 10.17
CA SER A 201 8.52 21.75 10.12
C SER A 201 8.46 22.83 9.05
N PHE A 202 7.97 22.50 7.85
CA PHE A 202 7.77 23.46 6.76
C PHE A 202 6.84 24.61 7.17
N ASP A 203 5.69 24.29 7.75
CA ASP A 203 4.70 25.28 8.20
C ASP A 203 5.26 26.16 9.33
N GLN A 204 5.97 25.56 10.30
CA GLN A 204 6.57 26.29 11.41
C GLN A 204 7.64 27.27 10.94
N HIS A 205 8.52 26.84 10.03
CA HIS A 205 9.52 27.72 9.45
C HIS A 205 8.85 28.86 8.66
N ASN A 206 7.84 28.57 7.83
CA ASN A 206 7.11 29.61 7.11
C ASN A 206 6.43 30.62 8.04
N LYS A 207 5.87 30.16 9.16
CA LYS A 207 5.27 31.02 10.18
C LYS A 207 6.30 31.91 10.90
N MET A 208 7.49 31.39 11.21
CA MET A 208 8.55 32.17 11.88
C MET A 208 9.06 33.35 11.05
N TYR A 209 9.06 33.22 9.72
CA TYR A 209 9.58 34.23 8.81
C TYR A 209 8.48 35.07 8.13
N ASP A 210 7.23 34.95 8.57
CA ASP A 210 6.08 35.65 8.00
C ASP A 210 6.22 37.18 8.09
N VAL A 211 6.72 37.70 9.22
CA VAL A 211 6.97 39.14 9.45
C VAL A 211 7.91 39.74 8.42
N VAL A 212 8.94 38.97 8.00
CA VAL A 212 9.91 39.40 6.99
C VAL A 212 9.50 38.96 5.57
N GLN A 213 8.28 38.45 5.41
CA GLN A 213 7.69 38.02 4.14
C GLN A 213 8.55 37.01 3.37
N ILE A 214 9.18 36.08 4.07
CA ILE A 214 9.95 34.98 3.46
C ILE A 214 9.20 33.67 3.70
N ARG A 215 8.90 32.95 2.63
CA ARG A 215 8.17 31.68 2.68
C ARG A 215 8.80 30.67 1.71
N MET A 216 9.01 29.43 2.15
CA MET A 216 9.39 28.33 1.27
C MET A 216 8.21 27.96 0.38
N VAL A 217 8.47 27.67 -0.90
CA VAL A 217 7.42 27.33 -1.86
C VAL A 217 6.96 25.88 -1.71
N ASP A 218 5.69 25.60 -2.00
CA ASP A 218 5.13 24.25 -1.87
C ASP A 218 5.80 23.24 -2.79
N SER A 219 6.28 23.66 -3.96
CA SER A 219 7.05 22.78 -4.86
C SER A 219 8.32 22.24 -4.21
N TYR A 220 8.94 22.98 -3.28
CA TYR A 220 10.08 22.51 -2.50
C TYR A 220 9.67 21.47 -1.46
N LEU A 221 8.51 21.65 -0.80
CA LEU A 221 7.93 20.65 0.10
C LEU A 221 7.62 19.35 -0.64
N GLN A 222 7.04 19.43 -1.85
CA GLN A 222 6.73 18.25 -2.66
C GLN A 222 7.99 17.45 -3.03
N LEU A 223 9.09 18.13 -3.39
CA LEU A 223 10.37 17.44 -3.63
C LEU A 223 10.91 16.73 -2.38
N LYS A 224 10.64 17.27 -1.18
CA LYS A 224 10.98 16.61 0.09
C LYS A 224 10.07 15.42 0.39
N MET A 225 8.80 15.50 0.02
CA MET A 225 7.89 14.36 0.11
C MET A 225 8.30 13.25 -0.85
N GLN A 226 8.67 13.57 -2.09
CA GLN A 226 9.20 12.58 -3.04
C GLN A 226 10.50 11.95 -2.54
N GLU A 227 11.41 12.74 -1.96
CA GLU A 227 12.63 12.22 -1.33
C GLU A 227 12.31 11.24 -0.20
N LEU A 228 11.30 11.51 0.63
CA LEU A 228 10.85 10.61 1.70
C LEU A 228 10.34 9.27 1.15
N HIS A 229 9.47 9.29 0.13
CA HIS A 229 8.92 8.05 -0.47
C HIS A 229 10.04 7.22 -1.11
N LEU A 230 10.88 7.85 -1.93
CA LEU A 230 12.02 7.18 -2.56
C LEU A 230 13.01 6.60 -1.53
N ALA A 231 13.29 7.32 -0.45
CA ALA A 231 14.21 6.85 0.58
C ALA A 231 13.64 5.63 1.33
N PHE A 232 12.32 5.60 1.53
CA PHE A 232 11.65 4.47 2.16
C PHE A 232 11.64 3.24 1.26
N GLU A 233 11.22 3.38 0.01
CA GLU A 233 11.18 2.27 -0.95
C GLU A 233 12.57 1.75 -1.31
N TYR A 234 13.58 2.64 -1.41
CA TYR A 234 14.98 2.23 -1.55
C TYR A 234 15.40 1.28 -0.42
N ARG A 235 15.04 1.58 0.82
CA ARG A 235 15.37 0.71 1.97
C ARG A 235 14.66 -0.63 1.89
N GLN A 236 13.40 -0.65 1.49
CA GLN A 236 12.66 -1.90 1.27
C GLN A 236 13.35 -2.74 0.18
N LYS A 237 13.72 -2.11 -0.94
CA LYS A 237 14.38 -2.81 -2.06
C LYS A 237 15.74 -3.38 -1.66
N VAL A 238 16.57 -2.60 -0.96
CA VAL A 238 17.85 -3.08 -0.43
C VAL A 238 17.66 -4.25 0.52
N GLN A 239 16.63 -4.21 1.38
CA GLN A 239 16.32 -5.30 2.30
C GLN A 239 15.89 -6.56 1.52
N GLN A 240 15.04 -6.41 0.50
CA GLN A 240 14.60 -7.49 -0.38
C GLN A 240 15.77 -8.15 -1.13
N GLU A 241 16.67 -7.34 -1.70
CA GLU A 241 17.88 -7.82 -2.39
C GLU A 241 18.81 -8.57 -1.42
N LYS A 242 18.98 -8.06 -0.20
CA LYS A 242 19.78 -8.70 0.86
C LYS A 242 19.19 -10.04 1.28
N ASP A 243 17.88 -10.14 1.40
CA ASP A 243 17.21 -11.40 1.76
C ASP A 243 17.30 -12.43 0.62
N THR A 244 17.16 -11.98 -0.64
CA THR A 244 17.41 -12.82 -1.83
C THR A 244 18.82 -13.42 -1.82
N LEU A 245 19.83 -12.58 -1.61
CA LEU A 245 21.22 -13.02 -1.58
C LEU A 245 21.50 -13.99 -0.42
N ARG A 246 20.86 -13.80 0.73
CA ARG A 246 20.98 -14.71 1.88
C ARG A 246 20.42 -16.09 1.56
N GLU A 247 19.29 -16.16 0.86
CA GLU A 247 18.64 -17.41 0.48
C GLU A 247 19.42 -18.15 -0.61
N GLU A 248 19.96 -17.43 -1.60
CA GLU A 248 20.87 -18.02 -2.61
C GLU A 248 22.09 -18.64 -1.94
N ARG A 249 22.73 -17.93 -1.00
CA ARG A 249 23.85 -18.47 -0.21
C ARG A 249 23.45 -19.65 0.66
N ALA A 250 22.23 -19.67 1.18
CA ALA A 250 21.73 -20.80 1.95
C ALA A 250 21.53 -22.04 1.05
N ARG A 251 20.96 -21.87 -0.14
CA ARG A 251 20.83 -22.92 -1.15
C ARG A 251 22.18 -23.47 -1.61
N GLU A 252 23.15 -22.59 -1.88
CA GLU A 252 24.52 -23.02 -2.23
C GLU A 252 25.20 -23.82 -1.11
N LYS A 253 24.97 -23.47 0.15
CA LYS A 253 25.51 -24.21 1.29
C LYS A 253 24.88 -25.58 1.40
N GLU A 254 23.56 -25.67 1.24
CA GLU A 254 22.81 -26.93 1.27
C GLU A 254 23.27 -27.87 0.15
N GLU A 255 23.43 -27.36 -1.08
CA GLU A 255 23.94 -28.14 -2.21
C GLU A 255 25.36 -28.67 -1.95
N LYS A 256 26.25 -27.83 -1.41
CA LYS A 256 27.61 -28.25 -1.04
C LYS A 256 27.61 -29.30 0.08
N ALA A 257 26.68 -29.21 1.02
CA ALA A 257 26.56 -30.16 2.10
C ALA A 257 26.06 -31.51 1.56
N LEU A 258 25.03 -31.51 0.71
CA LEU A 258 24.56 -32.69 -0.02
C LEU A 258 25.68 -33.38 -0.81
N GLN A 259 26.45 -32.62 -1.60
CA GLN A 259 27.58 -33.19 -2.35
C GLN A 259 28.65 -33.84 -1.46
N ARG A 260 28.83 -33.35 -0.23
CA ARG A 260 29.76 -33.96 0.74
C ARG A 260 29.18 -35.26 1.31
N GLU A 261 27.89 -35.27 1.62
CA GLU A 261 27.20 -36.47 2.10
C GLU A 261 27.18 -37.59 1.06
N ILE A 262 26.81 -37.27 -0.18
CA ILE A 262 26.81 -38.24 -1.29
C ILE A 262 28.21 -38.86 -1.42
N LYS A 263 29.27 -38.06 -1.44
CA LYS A 263 30.65 -38.56 -1.52
C LYS A 263 31.05 -39.41 -0.32
N ALA A 264 30.62 -39.05 0.88
CA ALA A 264 30.90 -39.81 2.09
C ALA A 264 30.18 -41.16 2.07
N GLN A 265 28.90 -41.17 1.71
CA GLN A 265 28.03 -42.35 1.68
C GLN A 265 28.40 -43.30 0.52
N GLN A 266 28.71 -42.77 -0.67
CA GLN A 266 29.24 -43.59 -1.77
C GLN A 266 30.56 -44.25 -1.37
N LYS A 267 31.44 -43.55 -0.63
CA LYS A 267 32.70 -44.12 -0.16
C LYS A 267 32.51 -45.23 0.87
N THR A 268 31.54 -45.10 1.78
CA THR A 268 31.22 -46.18 2.74
C THR A 268 30.60 -47.38 2.02
N LEU A 269 29.59 -47.15 1.19
CA LEU A 269 28.93 -48.22 0.42
C LEU A 269 29.89 -48.97 -0.50
N ASN A 270 30.77 -48.28 -1.23
CA ASN A 270 31.76 -48.95 -2.08
C ASN A 270 32.71 -49.85 -1.28
N LYS A 271 33.08 -49.46 -0.05
CA LYS A 271 33.92 -50.31 0.82
C LYS A 271 33.18 -51.55 1.30
N GLU A 272 31.91 -51.40 1.69
CA GLU A 272 31.07 -52.54 2.09
C GLU A 272 30.85 -53.49 0.91
N ILE A 273 30.46 -52.97 -0.25
CA ILE A 273 30.30 -53.75 -1.50
C ILE A 273 31.60 -54.51 -1.83
N ASP A 274 32.76 -53.85 -1.79
CA ASP A 274 34.06 -54.50 -2.01
C ASP A 274 34.38 -55.57 -0.94
N HIS A 275 33.99 -55.35 0.32
CA HIS A 275 34.23 -56.29 1.41
C HIS A 275 33.37 -57.55 1.26
N TYR A 276 32.05 -57.37 1.07
CA TYR A 276 31.11 -58.48 0.91
C TYR A 276 31.35 -59.25 -0.38
N SER A 277 31.64 -58.58 -1.51
CA SER A 277 31.95 -59.26 -2.77
C SER A 277 33.19 -60.15 -2.68
N LYS A 278 34.26 -59.69 -2.00
CA LYS A 278 35.46 -60.51 -1.74
C LYS A 278 35.16 -61.69 -0.81
N ALA A 279 34.43 -61.46 0.28
CA ALA A 279 34.04 -62.51 1.21
C ALA A 279 33.20 -63.60 0.52
N ILE A 280 32.26 -63.21 -0.34
CA ILE A 280 31.45 -64.13 -1.15
C ILE A 280 32.36 -64.93 -2.11
N ALA A 281 33.30 -64.27 -2.80
CA ALA A 281 34.21 -64.94 -3.74
C ALA A 281 35.09 -65.99 -3.03
N GLU A 282 35.65 -65.66 -1.86
CA GLU A 282 36.45 -66.59 -1.05
C GLU A 282 35.64 -67.81 -0.56
N LEU A 283 34.40 -67.58 -0.12
CA LEU A 283 33.51 -68.68 0.32
C LEU A 283 33.04 -69.55 -0.85
N GLN A 284 32.78 -68.96 -2.01
CA GLN A 284 32.45 -69.69 -3.24
C GLN A 284 33.62 -70.58 -3.70
N GLU A 285 34.86 -70.09 -3.61
CA GLU A 285 36.06 -70.88 -3.94
C GLU A 285 36.22 -72.09 -2.99
N LYS A 286 36.02 -71.89 -1.68
CA LYS A 286 36.04 -72.97 -0.68
C LYS A 286 34.95 -74.01 -0.92
N HIS A 287 33.73 -73.58 -1.21
CA HIS A 287 32.61 -74.48 -1.53
C HIS A 287 32.87 -75.32 -2.80
N ASN A 288 33.52 -74.75 -3.81
CA ASN A 288 33.92 -75.49 -5.01
C ASN A 288 34.97 -76.57 -4.74
N THR A 289 35.69 -76.47 -3.62
CA THR A 289 36.74 -77.42 -3.22
C THR A 289 36.20 -78.51 -2.28
N ASP A 290 35.21 -78.21 -1.43
CA ASP A 290 34.51 -79.13 -0.53
C ASP A 290 32.98 -79.12 -0.80
N SER A 291 32.51 -79.97 -1.72
CA SER A 291 31.18 -79.85 -2.33
C SER A 291 29.97 -80.32 -1.49
N ASN A 292 30.10 -80.51 -0.18
CA ASN A 292 29.03 -81.13 0.64
C ASN A 292 28.66 -80.36 1.93
N ASP A 293 29.06 -79.09 2.06
CA ASP A 293 28.75 -78.28 3.25
C ASP A 293 27.59 -77.30 2.98
N GLN A 294 26.40 -77.71 3.42
CA GLN A 294 25.17 -76.93 3.30
C GLN A 294 25.19 -75.63 4.12
N GLY A 295 25.99 -75.57 5.20
CA GLY A 295 26.13 -74.38 6.04
C GLY A 295 26.88 -73.24 5.33
N LEU A 296 27.90 -73.58 4.52
CA LEU A 296 28.63 -72.64 3.68
C LEU A 296 27.72 -71.97 2.64
N LEU A 297 26.80 -72.73 2.05
CA LEU A 297 25.87 -72.23 1.04
C LEU A 297 24.85 -71.24 1.62
N ASP A 298 24.39 -71.48 2.85
CA ASP A 298 23.48 -70.59 3.56
C ASP A 298 24.18 -69.29 3.98
N GLU A 299 25.46 -69.34 4.35
CA GLU A 299 26.25 -68.15 4.66
C GLU A 299 26.52 -67.28 3.43
N ILE A 300 26.85 -67.89 2.28
CA ILE A 300 26.96 -67.19 0.99
C ILE A 300 25.65 -66.47 0.66
N LYS A 301 24.49 -67.13 0.80
CA LYS A 301 23.19 -66.49 0.55
C LYS A 301 22.92 -65.29 1.45
N LYS A 302 23.28 -65.38 2.75
CA LYS A 302 23.13 -64.24 3.68
C LYS A 302 24.01 -63.06 3.29
N LEU A 303 25.25 -63.32 2.89
CA LEU A 303 26.17 -62.26 2.43
C LEU A 303 25.71 -61.67 1.10
N GLN A 304 25.19 -62.50 0.18
CA GLN A 304 24.61 -62.04 -1.09
C GLN A 304 23.43 -61.10 -0.86
N ALA A 305 22.52 -61.45 0.05
CA ALA A 305 21.38 -60.60 0.38
C ALA A 305 21.82 -59.22 0.94
N LYS A 306 22.88 -59.18 1.75
CA LYS A 306 23.47 -57.92 2.23
C LYS A 306 24.16 -57.13 1.10
N LEU A 307 24.84 -57.81 0.19
CA LEU A 307 25.46 -57.17 -0.98
C LEU A 307 24.40 -56.51 -1.85
N ASP A 308 23.32 -57.24 -2.15
CA ASP A 308 22.19 -56.74 -2.94
C ASP A 308 21.53 -55.52 -2.26
N GLU A 309 21.44 -55.53 -0.92
CA GLU A 309 20.94 -54.39 -0.14
C GLU A 309 21.84 -53.14 -0.31
N TYR A 310 23.16 -53.29 -0.19
CA TYR A 310 24.09 -52.17 -0.38
C TYR A 310 24.14 -51.68 -1.83
N GLU A 311 24.03 -52.57 -2.81
CA GLU A 311 23.92 -52.20 -4.22
C GLU A 311 22.62 -51.43 -4.52
N ALA A 312 21.50 -51.83 -3.92
CA ALA A 312 20.24 -51.09 -4.00
C ALA A 312 20.35 -49.69 -3.38
N GLN A 313 20.94 -49.57 -2.19
CA GLN A 313 21.18 -48.27 -1.53
C GLN A 313 22.08 -47.36 -2.38
N LYS A 314 23.11 -47.92 -3.01
CA LYS A 314 23.98 -47.18 -3.93
C LYS A 314 23.22 -46.68 -5.15
N SER A 315 22.38 -47.53 -5.75
CA SER A 315 21.54 -47.16 -6.89
C SER A 315 20.56 -46.02 -6.54
N GLU A 316 20.00 -46.03 -5.33
CA GLU A 316 19.14 -44.95 -4.84
C GLU A 316 19.90 -43.62 -4.71
N ILE A 317 21.11 -43.64 -4.15
CA ILE A 317 21.95 -42.43 -4.04
C ILE A 317 22.31 -41.90 -5.43
N ASP A 318 22.68 -42.77 -6.36
CA ASP A 318 23.01 -42.38 -7.73
C ASP A 318 21.77 -41.81 -8.45
N TYR A 319 20.58 -42.35 -8.18
CA TYR A 319 19.32 -41.78 -8.66
C TYR A 319 19.10 -40.36 -8.10
N ARG A 320 19.33 -40.13 -6.80
CA ARG A 320 19.18 -38.81 -6.17
C ARG A 320 20.24 -37.79 -6.61
N GLU A 321 21.43 -38.26 -6.95
CA GLU A 321 22.49 -37.41 -7.51
C GLU A 321 22.11 -36.92 -8.92
N ASN A 322 21.56 -37.81 -9.75
CA ASN A 322 21.19 -37.51 -11.13
C ASN A 322 19.84 -36.76 -11.25
N ASN A 323 18.92 -36.93 -10.31
CA ASN A 323 17.63 -36.26 -10.30
C ASN A 323 17.62 -35.07 -9.34
N ALA A 324 17.95 -33.89 -9.87
CA ALA A 324 18.07 -32.66 -9.07
C ALA A 324 16.76 -32.18 -8.41
N THR A 325 15.62 -32.73 -8.81
CA THR A 325 14.29 -32.42 -8.25
C THR A 325 13.89 -33.34 -7.09
N ALA A 326 14.57 -34.48 -6.92
CA ALA A 326 14.23 -35.47 -5.92
C ALA A 326 14.67 -35.03 -4.52
N GLY A 327 13.78 -35.19 -3.53
CA GLY A 327 14.04 -34.79 -2.16
C GLY A 327 12.86 -34.98 -1.23
N TYR A 328 12.95 -34.36 -0.06
CA TYR A 328 11.92 -34.41 0.96
C TYR A 328 11.25 -33.05 1.13
N VAL A 329 9.92 -33.05 1.14
CA VAL A 329 9.14 -31.95 1.69
C VAL A 329 8.90 -32.25 3.16
N TYR A 330 9.32 -31.32 4.02
CA TYR A 330 9.13 -31.42 5.46
C TYR A 330 8.10 -30.41 5.95
N ILE A 331 7.32 -30.83 6.94
CA ILE A 331 6.41 -29.96 7.68
C ILE A 331 6.83 -30.00 9.14
N ILE A 332 7.21 -28.85 9.68
CA ILE A 332 7.75 -28.72 11.03
C ILE A 332 7.05 -27.61 11.80
N SER A 333 6.99 -27.73 13.12
CA SER A 333 6.48 -26.67 13.99
C SER A 333 7.42 -26.42 15.17
N ASN A 334 7.23 -25.28 15.84
CA ASN A 334 7.96 -24.96 17.06
C ASN A 334 7.03 -24.16 17.97
N ILE A 335 6.29 -24.88 18.81
CA ILE A 335 5.27 -24.28 19.68
C ILE A 335 5.89 -23.29 20.65
N GLY A 336 7.08 -23.58 21.18
CA GLY A 336 7.73 -22.70 22.16
C GLY A 336 8.16 -21.35 21.58
N SER A 337 8.49 -21.28 20.29
CA SER A 337 8.95 -20.05 19.64
C SER A 337 7.84 -19.31 18.89
N PHE A 338 6.92 -20.04 18.26
CA PHE A 338 5.91 -19.47 17.36
C PHE A 338 4.47 -19.62 17.88
N GLY A 339 4.24 -20.47 18.87
CA GLY A 339 2.90 -20.82 19.36
C GLY A 339 2.24 -21.93 18.54
N LYS A 340 1.01 -22.30 18.94
CA LYS A 340 0.23 -23.36 18.29
C LYS A 340 -0.30 -22.92 16.92
N GLY A 341 -0.44 -23.88 16.00
CA GLY A 341 -1.04 -23.67 14.68
C GLY A 341 -0.15 -22.88 13.72
N ILE A 342 1.17 -22.85 13.95
CA ILE A 342 2.14 -22.26 13.02
C ILE A 342 3.09 -23.36 12.55
N PHE A 343 3.08 -23.59 11.24
CA PHE A 343 3.87 -24.63 10.59
C PHE A 343 4.79 -24.02 9.54
N LYS A 344 6.00 -24.54 9.45
CA LYS A 344 6.90 -24.31 8.31
C LYS A 344 6.77 -25.48 7.36
N ILE A 345 6.55 -25.15 6.09
CA ILE A 345 6.65 -26.10 4.97
C ILE A 345 7.93 -25.74 4.23
N GLY A 346 8.79 -26.72 3.98
CA GLY A 346 10.00 -26.50 3.20
C GLY A 346 10.47 -27.76 2.53
N VAL A 347 11.47 -27.62 1.68
CA VAL A 347 12.09 -28.71 0.94
C VAL A 347 13.54 -28.88 1.33
N THR A 348 14.03 -30.12 1.29
CA THR A 348 15.45 -30.44 1.38
C THR A 348 15.84 -31.57 0.44
N ARG A 349 17.05 -31.47 -0.11
CA ARG A 349 17.63 -32.52 -0.95
C ARG A 349 18.62 -33.41 -0.19
N ARG A 350 18.88 -33.12 1.08
CA ARG A 350 19.80 -33.85 1.97
C ARG A 350 19.47 -35.34 2.00
N LEU A 351 20.50 -36.19 2.11
CA LEU A 351 20.26 -37.64 2.15
C LEU A 351 19.40 -37.99 3.36
N ASP A 352 19.76 -37.45 4.53
CA ASP A 352 18.97 -37.44 5.75
C ASP A 352 18.28 -36.07 5.94
N PRO A 353 16.93 -36.00 5.86
CA PRO A 353 16.20 -34.75 6.09
C PRO A 353 16.29 -34.23 7.53
N MET A 354 16.55 -35.10 8.53
CA MET A 354 16.61 -34.69 9.94
C MET A 354 17.80 -33.76 10.22
N ASP A 355 18.94 -33.98 9.57
CA ASP A 355 20.10 -33.10 9.67
C ASP A 355 19.75 -31.66 9.29
N ARG A 356 18.97 -31.48 8.22
CA ARG A 356 18.51 -30.15 7.80
C ARG A 356 17.62 -29.50 8.85
N ILE A 357 16.70 -30.25 9.41
CA ILE A 357 15.75 -29.75 10.42
C ILE A 357 16.49 -29.33 11.69
N ASN A 358 17.49 -30.11 12.11
CA ASN A 358 18.35 -29.81 13.25
C ASN A 358 19.22 -28.55 13.03
N GLU A 359 19.75 -28.37 11.81
CA GLU A 359 20.48 -27.14 11.43
C GLU A 359 19.58 -25.89 11.47
N LEU A 360 18.30 -26.02 11.08
CA LEU A 360 17.34 -24.92 11.11
C LEU A 360 17.01 -24.51 12.56
N GLY A 361 16.85 -25.49 13.45
CA GLY A 361 16.55 -25.26 14.87
C GLY A 361 17.71 -24.63 15.62
N SER A 362 18.89 -25.27 15.56
CA SER A 362 20.06 -24.91 16.38
C SER A 362 20.55 -23.47 16.22
N ALA A 363 20.37 -22.85 15.06
CA ALA A 363 20.89 -21.52 14.77
C ALA A 363 19.87 -20.38 14.97
N SER A 364 18.57 -20.68 15.06
CA SER A 364 17.53 -19.68 14.78
C SER A 364 16.44 -19.53 15.84
N VAL A 365 16.22 -20.54 16.68
CA VAL A 365 15.07 -20.59 17.60
C VAL A 365 15.46 -21.18 18.97
N PRO A 366 14.82 -20.76 20.08
CA PRO A 366 15.12 -21.26 21.42
C PRO A 366 14.88 -22.76 21.66
N PHE A 367 13.93 -23.36 20.94
CA PHE A 367 13.55 -24.77 21.07
C PHE A 367 13.79 -25.50 19.76
N LYS A 368 13.94 -26.83 19.77
CA LYS A 368 14.01 -27.63 18.55
C LYS A 368 12.68 -27.61 17.77
N PHE A 369 12.75 -27.94 16.49
CA PHE A 369 11.56 -28.12 15.67
C PHE A 369 11.00 -29.53 15.87
N ASP A 370 9.68 -29.62 16.04
CA ASP A 370 8.92 -30.86 15.98
C ASP A 370 8.61 -31.18 14.52
N VAL A 371 8.81 -32.44 14.12
CA VAL A 371 8.52 -32.91 12.77
C VAL A 371 7.10 -33.47 12.72
N HIS A 372 6.30 -33.01 11.77
CA HIS A 372 4.93 -33.47 11.57
C HIS A 372 4.77 -34.31 10.32
N ALA A 373 5.53 -34.00 9.27
CA ALA A 373 5.50 -34.80 8.05
C ALA A 373 6.87 -34.79 7.37
N LEU A 374 7.27 -35.96 6.86
CA LEU A 374 8.35 -36.12 5.89
C LEU A 374 7.79 -36.83 4.67
N ILE A 375 7.87 -36.17 3.51
CA ILE A 375 7.26 -36.65 2.27
C ILE A 375 8.36 -36.72 1.23
N PHE A 376 8.73 -37.95 0.84
CA PHE A 376 9.64 -38.14 -0.29
C PHE A 376 8.89 -37.89 -1.60
N SER A 377 9.51 -37.15 -2.52
CA SER A 377 8.98 -36.91 -3.86
C SER A 377 10.13 -36.86 -4.87
N GLU A 378 9.91 -37.43 -6.06
CA GLU A 378 10.81 -37.29 -7.21
C GLU A 378 10.88 -35.83 -7.71
N ASP A 379 9.83 -35.05 -7.46
CA ASP A 379 9.76 -33.61 -7.68
C ASP A 379 9.28 -32.89 -6.42
N ALA A 380 10.22 -32.71 -5.48
CA ALA A 380 9.92 -32.12 -4.18
C ALA A 380 9.62 -30.62 -4.27
N TYR A 381 10.23 -29.89 -5.22
CA TYR A 381 9.98 -28.46 -5.42
C TYR A 381 8.58 -28.18 -5.94
N LYS A 382 8.07 -29.03 -6.84
CA LYS A 382 6.69 -28.90 -7.32
C LYS A 382 5.69 -29.12 -6.20
N LEU A 383 5.86 -30.18 -5.42
CA LEU A 383 5.00 -30.48 -4.27
C LEU A 383 5.02 -29.34 -3.24
N GLU A 384 6.19 -28.81 -2.91
CA GLU A 384 6.33 -27.64 -2.03
C GLU A 384 5.55 -26.44 -2.58
N THR A 385 5.72 -26.13 -3.86
CA THR A 385 5.05 -24.99 -4.51
C THR A 385 3.53 -25.15 -4.47
N GLU A 386 3.01 -26.36 -4.69
CA GLU A 386 1.58 -26.67 -4.60
C GLU A 386 1.04 -26.43 -3.19
N LEU A 387 1.77 -26.88 -2.15
CA LEU A 387 1.40 -26.63 -0.75
C LEU A 387 1.47 -25.15 -0.38
N HIS A 388 2.52 -24.44 -0.83
CA HIS A 388 2.68 -23.00 -0.61
C HIS A 388 1.57 -22.17 -1.25
N GLN A 389 1.08 -22.61 -2.42
CA GLN A 389 -0.03 -21.98 -3.11
C GLN A 389 -1.35 -22.30 -2.42
N ARG A 390 -1.55 -23.54 -1.96
CA ARG A 390 -2.73 -23.98 -1.21
C ARG A 390 -2.94 -23.19 0.07
N PHE A 391 -1.86 -22.88 0.78
CA PHE A 391 -1.88 -22.15 2.06
C PHE A 391 -1.47 -20.68 1.92
N LYS A 392 -1.49 -20.12 0.71
CA LYS A 392 -1.01 -18.74 0.44
C LYS A 392 -1.66 -17.69 1.36
N ASP A 393 -2.97 -17.78 1.55
CA ASP A 393 -3.74 -16.81 2.35
C ASP A 393 -3.48 -16.96 3.85
N ASN A 394 -2.94 -18.10 4.27
CA ASN A 394 -2.59 -18.42 5.66
C ASN A 394 -1.14 -18.07 6.01
N ARG A 395 -0.37 -17.43 5.11
CA ARG A 395 1.03 -17.08 5.41
C ARG A 395 1.14 -16.22 6.67
N VAL A 396 2.21 -16.42 7.43
CA VAL A 396 2.51 -15.56 8.59
C VAL A 396 3.20 -14.28 8.13
N ASN A 397 4.03 -14.36 7.08
CA ASN A 397 4.74 -13.22 6.51
C ASN A 397 4.17 -12.87 5.12
N MET A 398 3.43 -11.76 5.05
CA MET A 398 2.84 -11.23 3.81
C MET A 398 3.82 -10.40 2.97
N VAL A 399 4.96 -10.02 3.53
CA VAL A 399 5.94 -9.13 2.88
C VAL A 399 7.06 -9.94 2.23
N ASN A 400 7.56 -10.96 2.93
CA ASN A 400 8.57 -11.87 2.40
C ASN A 400 7.98 -13.27 2.22
N ASN A 401 7.53 -13.55 0.99
CA ASN A 401 6.92 -14.84 0.61
C ASN A 401 7.89 -16.03 0.66
N ARG A 402 9.19 -15.79 0.81
CA ARG A 402 10.20 -16.86 0.96
C ARG A 402 10.38 -17.28 2.41
N LYS A 403 9.69 -16.62 3.35
CA LYS A 403 9.51 -17.11 4.72
C LYS A 403 8.24 -17.95 4.78
N GLU A 404 8.43 -19.25 4.64
CA GLU A 404 7.37 -20.23 4.37
C GLU A 404 6.73 -20.76 5.67
N TYR A 405 6.26 -19.82 6.51
CA TYR A 405 5.48 -20.13 7.70
C TYR A 405 4.01 -19.85 7.45
N PHE A 406 3.15 -20.76 7.88
CA PHE A 406 1.72 -20.75 7.63
C PHE A 406 0.94 -20.96 8.94
N ARG A 407 -0.14 -20.21 9.11
CA ARG A 407 -1.09 -20.34 10.21
C ARG A 407 -2.25 -21.23 9.77
N VAL A 408 -2.13 -22.52 10.02
CA VAL A 408 -3.08 -23.55 9.61
C VAL A 408 -3.25 -24.56 10.73
N SER A 409 -4.34 -25.31 10.70
CA SER A 409 -4.56 -26.44 11.61
C SER A 409 -3.82 -27.69 11.11
N ILE A 410 -3.52 -28.63 12.01
CA ILE A 410 -2.81 -29.87 11.65
C ILE A 410 -3.72 -30.78 10.82
N GLU A 411 -5.03 -30.71 11.08
CA GLU A 411 -6.08 -31.41 10.38
C GLU A 411 -6.19 -30.95 8.91
N GLU A 412 -6.11 -29.64 8.65
CA GLU A 412 -6.06 -29.10 7.28
C GLU A 412 -4.82 -29.57 6.50
N ILE A 413 -3.68 -29.69 7.19
CA ILE A 413 -2.47 -30.24 6.59
C ILE A 413 -2.69 -31.72 6.27
N GLU A 414 -3.20 -32.51 7.22
CA GLU A 414 -3.44 -33.94 7.03
C GLU A 414 -4.42 -34.21 5.88
N GLU A 415 -5.52 -33.45 5.80
CA GLU A 415 -6.49 -33.53 4.71
C GLU A 415 -5.87 -33.24 3.34
N GLU A 416 -4.98 -32.26 3.27
CA GLU A 416 -4.27 -31.95 2.02
C GLU A 416 -3.27 -33.06 1.66
N LEU A 417 -2.53 -33.58 2.65
CA LEU A 417 -1.57 -34.67 2.46
C LEU A 417 -2.24 -35.97 2.02
N LYS A 418 -3.49 -36.24 2.42
CA LYS A 418 -4.29 -37.39 1.95
C LYS A 418 -4.51 -37.42 0.43
N LYS A 419 -4.31 -36.30 -0.28
CA LYS A 419 -4.37 -36.27 -1.76
C LYS A 419 -3.13 -36.88 -2.41
N TYR A 420 -2.02 -36.92 -1.67
CA TYR A 420 -0.73 -37.43 -2.13
C TYR A 420 -0.42 -38.84 -1.59
N ARG A 421 -1.46 -39.64 -1.28
CA ARG A 421 -1.38 -41.02 -0.72
C ARG A 421 -0.44 -42.01 -1.43
N ASN A 422 0.00 -41.69 -2.64
CA ASN A 422 0.96 -42.49 -3.39
C ASN A 422 2.41 -42.26 -2.93
N LEU A 423 2.66 -41.24 -2.11
CA LEU A 423 3.95 -40.91 -1.53
C LEU A 423 4.08 -41.51 -0.14
N THR A 424 5.29 -41.91 0.23
CA THR A 424 5.60 -42.32 1.60
C THR A 424 5.51 -41.09 2.50
N VAL A 425 4.53 -41.09 3.41
CA VAL A 425 4.32 -40.03 4.40
C VAL A 425 4.46 -40.65 5.78
N ASP A 426 5.46 -40.19 6.53
CA ASP A 426 5.50 -40.37 7.98
C ASP A 426 4.82 -39.16 8.60
N PHE A 427 3.64 -39.34 9.22
CA PHE A 427 2.83 -38.25 9.76
C PHE A 427 2.68 -38.36 11.28
N GLN A 428 3.12 -37.31 11.98
CA GLN A 428 3.00 -37.18 13.42
C GLN A 428 2.09 -35.99 13.76
N GLU A 429 0.88 -36.31 14.23
CA GLU A 429 -0.16 -35.32 14.51
C GLU A 429 0.19 -34.46 15.74
N ALA A 430 0.70 -35.08 16.80
CA ALA A 430 1.01 -34.40 18.05
C ALA A 430 2.52 -34.08 18.15
N PRO A 431 2.90 -32.79 18.26
CA PRO A 431 4.28 -32.41 18.51
C PRO A 431 4.70 -32.84 19.92
N GLU A 432 5.91 -33.35 20.07
CA GLU A 432 6.45 -33.77 21.37
C GLU A 432 6.77 -32.54 22.23
N ALA A 433 7.43 -31.54 21.64
CA ALA A 433 7.78 -30.27 22.27
C ALA A 433 8.35 -30.45 23.69
N GLU A 434 9.24 -31.43 23.87
CA GLU A 434 9.74 -31.89 25.18
C GLU A 434 10.35 -30.75 25.99
N GLU A 435 11.37 -30.07 25.46
CA GLU A 435 12.07 -28.95 26.11
C GLU A 435 11.09 -27.81 26.51
N TYR A 436 10.07 -27.55 25.69
CA TYR A 436 9.07 -26.52 25.98
C TYR A 436 8.11 -26.94 27.10
N ARG A 437 7.63 -28.19 27.09
CA ARG A 437 6.74 -28.72 28.13
C ARG A 437 7.46 -28.83 29.48
N GLU A 438 8.72 -29.25 29.47
CA GLU A 438 9.57 -29.23 30.66
C GLU A 438 9.74 -27.81 31.21
N SER A 439 10.02 -26.85 30.33
CA SER A 439 10.15 -25.43 30.72
C SER A 439 8.87 -24.89 31.36
N LEU A 440 7.69 -25.20 30.79
CA LEU A 440 6.40 -24.83 31.39
C LEU A 440 6.19 -25.47 32.77
N ALA A 441 6.52 -26.76 32.90
CA ALA A 441 6.37 -27.48 34.16
C ALA A 441 7.26 -26.89 35.28
N MET A 442 8.45 -26.38 34.94
CA MET A 442 9.33 -25.68 35.87
C MET A 442 8.76 -24.32 36.31
N ILE A 443 8.12 -23.58 35.40
CA ILE A 443 7.52 -22.27 35.71
C ILE A 443 6.30 -22.43 36.65
N THR A 444 5.52 -23.50 36.52
CA THR A 444 4.33 -23.76 37.34
C THR A 444 4.60 -24.34 38.73
N LYS A 445 5.87 -24.57 39.09
CA LYS A 445 6.26 -25.16 40.38
C LYS A 445 6.51 -24.14 41.51
N ASP A 446 6.41 -22.85 41.20
CA ASP A 446 6.35 -21.73 42.15
C ASP A 446 4.94 -21.12 42.16
#